data_AF-A0A3B8GCQ3-F1
#
_entry.id   AF-A0A3B8GCQ3-F1
#
_cell.length_a   1.000
_cell.length_b   1.000
_cell.length_c   1.000
_cell.angle_alpha   90.00
_cell.angle_beta   90.00
_cell.angle_gamma   90.00
#
_symmetry.space_group_name_H-M   'P 1'
#
loop_
_entity.id
_entity.type
_entity.pdbx_description
1 polymer ?
#
loop_
_entity_poly.entity_id
_entity_poly.type
_entity_poly.pdbx_seq_one_letter_code
_entity_poly.pdbx_strand_id
1 'polypeptide(L)'
;MTKINYQALREAAERAIPAMERLLMLPVDDDLISEQELKDYGVDIDALNAFKFLAGPETVLALLDELERNQQYIKRRDQENEEIALTVGRLRVELEGKDSKIANLTAERDALREGEMGDARHSNTRAAADIYFQLVEECEIPAGGSLVEYVDDMREKLEAAEKRIAELESGSQAQKLVEAIIVAIENEQERLFDEDYLMDSKECIDVIREEVKRWNDSRAAGIRINGGE
;
A
#
# COMPACT_ATOMS: atom_id res chain seq x y z
N MET A 1 11.00 30.99 -24.65
CA MET A 1 11.74 30.40 -25.78
C MET A 1 10.73 29.81 -26.74
N THR A 2 10.75 30.23 -28.00
CA THR A 2 10.01 29.59 -29.09
C THR A 2 10.55 28.17 -29.23
N LYS A 3 9.67 27.17 -29.14
CA LYS A 3 10.06 25.76 -29.27
C LYS A 3 10.47 25.50 -30.71
N ILE A 4 11.71 25.08 -30.95
CA ILE A 4 12.17 24.73 -32.29
C ILE A 4 11.37 23.54 -32.80
N ASN A 5 10.84 23.65 -34.02
CA ASN A 5 10.21 22.51 -34.69
C ASN A 5 11.29 21.69 -35.41
N TYR A 6 11.87 20.72 -34.71
CA TYR A 6 12.94 19.87 -35.26
C TYR A 6 12.51 19.08 -36.49
N GLN A 7 11.24 18.64 -36.56
CA GLN A 7 10.76 17.86 -37.69
C GLN A 7 10.68 18.72 -38.95
N ALA A 8 10.08 19.92 -38.84
CA ALA A 8 10.02 20.85 -39.97
C ALA A 8 11.41 21.32 -40.41
N LEU A 9 12.32 21.59 -39.47
CA LEU A 9 13.69 21.96 -39.77
C LEU A 9 14.44 20.82 -40.49
N ARG A 10 14.25 19.57 -40.04
CA ARG A 10 14.84 18.39 -40.66
C ARG A 10 14.32 18.16 -42.07
N GLU A 11 13.01 18.19 -42.27
CA GLU A 11 12.40 18.02 -43.60
C GLU A 11 12.81 19.12 -44.59
N ALA A 12 12.93 20.36 -44.11
CA ALA A 12 13.42 21.46 -44.94
C ALA A 12 14.90 21.28 -45.29
N ALA A 13 15.74 20.85 -44.34
CA ALA A 13 17.14 20.54 -44.59
C ALA A 13 17.32 19.39 -45.60
N GLU A 14 16.59 18.29 -45.42
CA GLU A 14 16.63 17.12 -46.31
C GLU A 14 16.22 17.47 -47.75
N ARG A 15 15.25 18.37 -47.94
CA ARG A 15 14.88 18.88 -49.27
C ARG A 15 15.86 19.90 -49.83
N ALA A 16 16.49 20.70 -48.98
CA ALA A 16 17.46 21.71 -49.40
C ALA A 16 18.80 21.11 -49.86
N ILE A 17 19.23 19.98 -49.30
CA ILE A 17 20.50 19.30 -49.67
C ILE A 17 20.64 19.10 -51.19
N PRO A 18 19.74 18.37 -51.88
CA PRO A 18 19.89 18.13 -53.33
C PRO A 18 19.76 19.41 -54.15
N ALA A 19 18.96 20.39 -53.70
CA ALA A 19 18.86 21.69 -54.35
C ALA A 19 20.17 22.47 -54.27
N MET A 20 20.85 22.42 -53.12
CA MET A 20 22.14 23.07 -52.90
C MET A 20 23.26 22.39 -53.70
N GLU A 21 23.25 21.06 -53.77
CA GLU A 21 24.18 20.28 -54.60
C GLU A 21 24.05 20.63 -56.09
N ARG A 22 22.82 20.74 -56.61
CA ARG A 22 22.60 21.17 -58.01
C ARG A 22 23.05 22.59 -58.26
N LEU A 23 22.79 23.50 -57.32
CA LEU A 23 23.23 24.89 -57.40
C LEU A 23 24.76 25.01 -57.42
N LEU A 24 25.47 24.16 -56.68
CA LEU A 24 26.94 24.08 -56.72
C LEU A 24 27.51 23.55 -58.04
N MET A 25 26.74 22.73 -58.77
CA MET A 25 27.17 22.10 -60.03
C MET A 25 26.91 22.99 -61.26
N LEU A 26 26.30 24.16 -61.07
CA LEU A 26 26.09 25.13 -62.15
C LEU A 26 27.44 25.75 -62.58
N PRO A 27 27.65 25.96 -63.89
CA PRO A 27 28.79 26.74 -64.36
C PRO A 27 28.73 28.14 -63.73
N VAL A 28 29.80 28.53 -63.05
CA VAL A 28 29.93 29.86 -62.42
C VAL A 28 30.33 30.85 -63.50
N ASP A 29 29.37 31.19 -64.37
CA ASP A 29 29.51 32.34 -65.25
C ASP A 29 29.11 33.61 -64.46
N ASP A 30 29.79 34.74 -64.68
CA ASP A 30 29.53 36.02 -63.99
C ASP A 30 28.16 36.65 -64.33
N ASP A 31 27.36 35.98 -65.16
CA ASP A 31 26.03 36.42 -65.54
C ASP A 31 24.99 36.12 -64.45
N LEU A 32 24.10 37.09 -64.21
CA LEU A 32 23.01 36.93 -63.26
C LEU A 32 22.02 35.87 -63.76
N ILE A 33 22.03 34.69 -63.14
CA ILE A 33 21.05 33.63 -63.41
C ILE A 33 19.71 34.01 -62.76
N SER A 34 18.63 33.99 -63.54
CA SER A 34 17.28 34.22 -63.05
C SER A 34 16.70 33.03 -62.28
N GLU A 35 15.68 33.27 -61.46
CA GLU A 35 14.98 32.20 -60.73
C GLU A 35 14.36 31.15 -61.68
N GLN A 36 13.91 31.59 -62.86
CA GLN A 36 13.34 30.71 -63.87
C GLN A 36 14.41 29.79 -64.47
N GLU A 37 15.59 30.32 -64.79
CA GLU A 37 16.72 29.52 -65.29
C GLU A 37 17.18 28.50 -64.23
N LEU A 38 17.29 28.90 -62.97
CA LEU A 38 17.61 27.97 -61.88
C LEU A 38 16.59 26.82 -61.75
N LYS A 39 15.30 27.10 -61.93
CA LYS A 39 14.24 26.08 -61.98
C LYS A 39 14.40 25.16 -63.20
N ASP A 40 14.77 25.71 -64.35
CA ASP A 40 15.00 24.95 -65.59
C ASP A 40 16.24 24.03 -65.46
N TYR A 41 17.24 24.42 -64.66
CA TYR A 41 18.36 23.57 -64.23
C TYR A 41 17.99 22.53 -63.13
N GLY A 42 16.73 22.51 -62.69
CA GLY A 42 16.22 21.57 -61.70
C GLY A 42 16.60 21.90 -60.25
N VAL A 43 16.97 23.15 -59.97
CA VAL A 43 17.20 23.64 -58.60
C VAL A 43 15.84 23.93 -57.94
N ASP A 44 15.58 23.29 -56.80
CA ASP A 44 14.40 23.55 -55.98
C ASP A 44 14.64 24.76 -55.08
N ILE A 45 14.30 25.93 -55.59
CA ILE A 45 14.51 27.23 -54.92
C ILE A 45 13.56 27.38 -53.73
N ASP A 46 12.36 26.78 -53.80
CA ASP A 46 11.39 26.82 -52.71
C ASP A 46 11.89 26.03 -51.50
N ALA A 47 12.54 24.88 -51.73
CA ALA A 47 13.22 24.12 -50.68
C ALA A 47 14.36 24.92 -50.02
N LEU A 48 15.19 25.60 -50.82
CA LEU A 48 16.28 26.44 -50.30
C LEU A 48 15.76 27.61 -49.47
N ASN A 49 14.73 28.31 -49.95
CA ASN A 49 14.10 29.42 -49.22
C ASN A 49 13.42 28.96 -47.93
N ALA A 50 12.71 27.82 -47.97
CA ALA A 50 12.10 27.24 -46.78
C ALA A 50 13.13 26.88 -45.71
N PHE A 51 14.26 26.26 -46.10
CA PHE A 51 15.34 25.98 -45.18
C PHE A 51 15.99 27.26 -44.64
N LYS A 52 16.29 28.24 -45.49
CA LYS A 52 16.88 29.52 -45.06
C LYS A 52 16.02 30.25 -44.02
N PHE A 53 14.70 30.19 -44.15
CA PHE A 53 13.77 30.79 -43.19
C PHE A 53 13.74 30.02 -41.86
N LEU A 54 13.72 28.69 -41.92
CA LEU A 54 13.64 27.84 -40.73
C LEU A 54 14.99 27.76 -39.97
N ALA A 55 16.10 27.73 -40.69
CA ALA A 55 17.47 27.64 -40.18
C ALA A 55 18.13 29.03 -40.02
N GLY A 56 17.34 30.03 -39.62
CA GLY A 56 17.86 31.37 -39.34
C GLY A 56 18.85 31.39 -38.14
N PRO A 57 19.61 32.48 -37.98
CA PRO A 57 20.59 32.62 -36.90
C PRO A 57 20.01 32.35 -35.50
N GLU A 58 18.78 32.78 -35.24
CA GLU A 58 18.07 32.56 -33.98
C GLU A 58 17.81 31.06 -33.72
N THR A 59 17.39 30.32 -34.75
CA THR A 59 17.20 28.87 -34.65
C THR A 59 18.52 28.16 -34.40
N VAL A 60 19.59 28.55 -35.10
CA VAL A 60 20.93 27.96 -34.94
C VAL A 60 21.47 28.20 -33.53
N LEU A 61 21.36 29.43 -33.01
CA LEU A 61 21.78 29.74 -31.64
C LEU A 61 20.99 28.94 -30.60
N ALA A 62 19.67 28.84 -30.77
CA ALA A 62 18.84 28.06 -29.84
C ALA A 62 19.18 26.56 -29.87
N LEU A 63 19.52 25.99 -31.04
CA LEU A 63 20.03 24.61 -31.13
C LEU A 63 21.37 24.42 -30.43
N LEU A 64 22.29 25.38 -30.55
CA LEU A 64 23.60 25.34 -29.87
C LEU A 64 23.43 25.44 -28.34
N ASP A 65 22.57 26.34 -27.87
CA ASP A 65 22.26 26.48 -26.44
C ASP A 65 21.61 25.22 -25.85
N GLU A 66 20.74 24.55 -26.61
CA GLU A 66 20.17 23.26 -26.21
C GLU A 66 21.20 22.14 -26.21
N LEU A 67 22.07 22.09 -27.22
CA LEU A 67 23.15 21.12 -27.29
C LEU A 67 24.11 21.26 -26.10
N GLU A 68 24.52 22.48 -25.76
CA GLU A 68 25.41 22.73 -24.61
C GLU A 68 24.73 22.31 -23.29
N ARG A 69 23.46 22.69 -23.09
CA ARG A 69 22.69 22.26 -21.91
C ARG A 69 22.57 20.75 -21.81
N ASN A 70 22.33 20.06 -22.94
CA ASN A 70 22.24 18.60 -22.98
C ASN A 70 23.59 17.94 -22.67
N GLN A 71 24.70 18.49 -23.16
CA GLN A 71 26.04 17.99 -22.83
C GLN A 71 26.36 18.15 -21.34
N GLN A 72 26.01 19.29 -20.74
CA GLN A 72 26.16 19.51 -19.30
C GLN A 72 25.27 18.55 -18.48
N TYR A 73 24.05 18.28 -18.95
CA TYR A 73 23.16 17.31 -18.32
C TYR A 73 23.75 15.90 -18.34
N ILE A 74 24.29 15.45 -19.48
CA ILE A 74 24.95 14.14 -19.60
C ILE A 74 26.13 14.04 -18.63
N LYS A 75 27.01 15.05 -18.58
CA LYS A 75 28.15 15.06 -17.64
C LYS A 75 27.73 14.92 -16.18
N ARG A 76 26.66 15.62 -15.76
CA ARG A 76 26.14 15.50 -14.39
C ARG A 76 25.55 14.12 -14.12
N ARG A 77 24.83 13.54 -15.09
CA ARG A 77 24.27 12.18 -14.98
C ARG A 77 25.37 11.12 -14.90
N ASP A 78 26.46 11.29 -15.65
CA ASP A 78 27.60 10.37 -15.59
C ASP A 78 28.29 10.43 -14.23
N GLN A 79 28.49 11.63 -13.67
CA GLN A 79 29.01 11.82 -12.32
C GLN A 79 28.09 11.19 -11.26
N GLU A 80 26.79 11.45 -11.33
CA GLU A 80 25.80 10.87 -10.41
C GLU A 80 25.80 9.34 -10.49
N ASN A 81 25.86 8.78 -11.70
CA ASN A 81 25.90 7.33 -11.89
C ASN A 81 27.19 6.71 -11.31
N GLU A 82 28.32 7.41 -11.41
CA GLU A 82 29.58 6.99 -10.79
C GLU A 82 29.49 7.00 -9.26
N GLU A 83 28.94 8.05 -8.66
CA GLU A 83 28.70 8.14 -7.22
C GLU A 83 27.76 7.04 -6.72
N ILE A 84 26.69 6.74 -7.47
CA ILE A 84 25.78 5.63 -7.19
C ILE A 84 26.53 4.29 -7.25
N ALA A 85 27.34 4.06 -8.28
CA ALA A 85 28.11 2.82 -8.42
C ALA A 85 29.07 2.60 -7.23
N LEU A 86 29.76 3.65 -6.79
CA LEU A 86 30.62 3.61 -5.61
C LEU A 86 29.83 3.31 -4.33
N THR A 87 28.66 3.92 -4.17
CA THR A 87 27.80 3.71 -3.00
C THR A 87 27.26 2.29 -2.95
N VAL A 88 26.75 1.78 -4.08
CA VAL A 88 26.27 0.40 -4.21
C VAL A 88 27.41 -0.58 -3.93
N GLY A 89 28.62 -0.31 -4.44
CA GLY A 89 29.80 -1.12 -4.15
C GLY A 89 30.11 -1.21 -2.65
N ARG A 90 30.08 -0.08 -1.94
CA ARG A 90 30.28 -0.04 -0.48
C ARG A 90 29.23 -0.84 0.28
N LEU A 91 27.95 -0.66 -0.07
CA LEU A 91 26.84 -1.35 0.58
C LEU A 91 26.92 -2.87 0.38
N ARG A 92 27.36 -3.34 -0.79
CA ARG A 92 27.57 -4.78 -1.03
C ARG A 92 28.63 -5.37 -0.12
N VAL A 93 29.76 -4.68 0.03
CA VAL A 93 30.83 -5.13 0.94
C VAL A 93 30.35 -5.15 2.40
N GLU A 94 29.59 -4.13 2.82
CA GLU A 94 29.04 -4.09 4.18
C GLU A 94 28.03 -5.24 4.41
N LEU A 95 27.20 -5.53 3.41
CA LEU A 95 26.23 -6.62 3.47
C LEU A 95 26.93 -7.98 3.57
N GLU A 96 27.94 -8.24 2.74
CA GLU A 96 28.74 -9.46 2.81
C GLU A 96 29.45 -9.63 4.17
N GLY A 97 29.93 -8.52 4.75
CA GLY A 97 30.48 -8.50 6.10
C GLY A 97 29.46 -8.86 7.19
N LYS A 98 28.22 -8.37 7.07
CA LYS A 98 27.12 -8.72 7.98
C LYS A 98 26.68 -10.17 7.82
N ASP A 99 26.55 -10.66 6.59
CA ASP A 99 26.20 -12.06 6.30
C ASP A 99 27.24 -13.01 6.88
N SER A 100 28.53 -12.69 6.72
CA SER A 100 29.63 -13.46 7.34
C SER A 100 29.54 -13.48 8.86
N LYS A 101 29.18 -12.34 9.49
CA LYS A 101 28.99 -12.27 10.94
C LYS A 101 27.78 -13.09 11.41
N ILE A 102 26.67 -13.07 10.67
CA ILE A 102 25.49 -13.89 10.97
C ILE A 102 25.84 -15.37 10.85
N ALA A 103 26.57 -15.78 9.80
CA ALA A 103 27.01 -17.16 9.63
C ALA A 103 27.87 -17.63 10.82
N ASN A 104 28.84 -16.81 11.25
CA ASN A 104 29.67 -17.11 12.40
C ASN A 104 28.85 -17.24 13.70
N LEU A 105 27.95 -16.29 13.98
CA LEU A 105 27.09 -16.35 15.17
C LEU A 105 26.13 -17.54 15.15
N THR A 106 25.63 -17.91 13.96
CA THR A 106 24.78 -19.09 13.80
C THR A 106 25.56 -20.36 14.11
N ALA A 107 26.80 -20.47 13.59
CA ALA A 107 27.67 -21.60 13.89
C ALA A 107 28.03 -21.68 15.39
N GLU A 108 28.32 -20.54 16.02
CA GLU A 108 28.60 -20.47 17.46
C GLU A 108 27.39 -20.89 18.30
N ARG A 109 26.19 -20.41 17.96
CA ARG A 109 24.93 -20.84 18.59
C ARG A 109 24.74 -22.35 18.47
N ASP A 110 24.95 -22.91 17.28
CA ASP A 110 24.76 -24.35 17.05
C ASP A 110 25.79 -25.18 17.83
N ALA A 111 27.04 -24.73 17.89
CA ALA A 111 28.07 -25.35 18.71
C ALA A 111 27.74 -25.29 20.21
N LEU A 112 27.19 -24.17 20.71
CA LEU A 112 26.74 -24.06 22.10
C LEU A 112 25.55 -24.99 22.38
N ARG A 113 24.60 -25.11 21.44
CA ARG A 113 23.49 -26.06 21.56
C ARG A 113 23.99 -27.50 21.67
N GLU A 114 25.00 -27.89 20.90
CA GLU A 114 25.59 -29.23 20.96
C GLU A 114 26.51 -29.43 22.18
N GLY A 115 27.23 -28.40 22.59
CA GLY A 115 28.18 -28.43 23.71
C GLY A 115 27.55 -28.35 25.10
N GLU A 116 26.49 -27.53 25.29
CA GLU A 116 25.74 -27.43 26.54
C GLU A 116 24.71 -28.56 26.71
N MET A 117 24.23 -29.16 25.61
CA MET A 117 23.38 -30.36 25.63
C MET A 117 24.18 -31.67 25.50
N GLY A 118 25.39 -31.73 26.04
CA GLY A 118 26.12 -32.98 26.21
C GLY A 118 25.28 -33.99 27.00
N ASP A 119 24.87 -35.09 26.36
CA ASP A 119 24.20 -36.28 26.89
C ASP A 119 22.96 -36.09 27.79
N ALA A 120 22.40 -34.88 27.87
CA ALA A 120 21.20 -34.59 28.64
C ALA A 120 19.94 -34.82 27.79
N ARG A 121 19.71 -36.07 27.38
CA ARG A 121 18.46 -36.50 26.69
C ARG A 121 17.18 -36.19 27.48
N HIS A 122 17.29 -35.75 28.73
CA HIS A 122 16.17 -35.43 29.63
C HIS A 122 16.39 -34.17 30.50
N SER A 123 17.03 -33.12 29.98
CA SER A 123 17.07 -31.83 30.69
C SER A 123 15.71 -31.13 30.63
N ASN A 124 15.20 -30.64 31.76
CA ASN A 124 13.98 -29.82 31.83
C ASN A 124 14.04 -28.60 30.90
N THR A 125 15.25 -28.09 30.62
CA THR A 125 15.46 -26.96 29.70
C THR A 125 15.18 -27.36 28.25
N ARG A 126 15.45 -28.60 27.85
CA ARG A 126 15.14 -29.10 26.50
C ARG A 126 13.64 -29.33 26.33
N ALA A 127 13.01 -29.96 27.31
CA ALA A 127 11.56 -30.15 27.30
C ALA A 127 10.82 -28.80 27.24
N ALA A 128 11.27 -27.80 28.00
CA ALA A 128 10.70 -26.46 27.95
C ALA A 128 10.93 -25.77 26.59
N ALA A 129 12.10 -25.93 25.98
CA ALA A 129 12.37 -25.38 24.65
C ALA A 129 11.53 -26.07 23.57
N ASP A 130 11.39 -27.39 23.61
CA ASP A 130 10.57 -28.15 22.66
C ASP A 130 9.10 -27.74 22.75
N ILE A 131 8.55 -27.58 23.96
CA ILE A 131 7.19 -27.05 24.18
C ILE A 131 7.08 -25.63 23.61
N TYR A 132 8.06 -24.77 23.85
CA TYR A 132 8.04 -23.40 23.32
C TYR A 132 8.02 -23.37 21.79
N PHE A 133 8.88 -24.16 21.13
CA PHE A 133 8.90 -24.22 19.66
C PHE A 133 7.64 -24.84 19.08
N GLN A 134 7.09 -25.88 19.71
CA GLN A 134 5.82 -26.47 19.31
C GLN A 134 4.68 -25.45 19.40
N LEU A 135 4.60 -24.66 20.48
CA LEU A 135 3.58 -23.62 20.62
C LEU A 135 3.74 -22.49 19.60
N VAL A 136 4.97 -22.09 19.27
CA VAL A 136 5.24 -21.09 18.22
C VAL A 136 4.72 -21.58 16.86
N GLU A 137 4.87 -22.86 16.55
CA GLU A 137 4.37 -23.48 15.32
C GLU A 137 2.84 -23.65 15.34
N GLU A 138 2.26 -24.22 16.40
CA GLU A 138 0.82 -24.45 16.53
C GLU A 138 0.01 -23.14 16.58
N CYS A 139 0.57 -22.08 17.18
CA CYS A 139 -0.04 -20.75 17.20
C CYS A 139 0.29 -19.92 15.96
N GLU A 140 0.96 -20.49 14.96
CA GLU A 140 1.33 -19.84 13.69
C GLU A 140 2.00 -18.47 13.88
N ILE A 141 2.89 -18.35 14.88
CA ILE A 141 3.51 -17.07 15.24
C ILE A 141 4.46 -16.62 14.11
N PRO A 142 4.32 -15.38 13.59
CA PRO A 142 5.16 -14.90 12.48
C PRO A 142 6.63 -14.77 12.88
N ALA A 143 7.53 -14.78 11.90
CA ALA A 143 8.96 -14.62 12.13
C ALA A 143 9.26 -13.29 12.84
N GLY A 144 9.89 -13.37 14.03
CA GLY A 144 10.15 -12.21 14.89
C GLY A 144 8.99 -11.84 15.83
N GLY A 145 7.88 -12.57 15.80
CA GLY A 145 6.75 -12.42 16.73
C GLY A 145 7.01 -13.06 18.09
N SER A 146 6.25 -12.61 19.10
CA SER A 146 6.34 -13.08 20.48
C SER A 146 5.11 -13.90 20.87
N LEU A 147 5.34 -15.08 21.44
CA LEU A 147 4.26 -15.91 22.00
C LEU A 147 3.53 -15.20 23.15
N VAL A 148 4.24 -14.36 23.91
CA VAL A 148 3.66 -13.59 25.01
C VAL A 148 2.69 -12.53 24.47
N GLU A 149 3.11 -11.79 23.45
CA GLU A 149 2.27 -10.75 22.83
C GLU A 149 1.02 -11.36 22.18
N TYR A 150 1.14 -12.54 21.57
CA TYR A 150 0.00 -13.28 21.03
C TYR A 150 -1.02 -13.66 22.10
N VAL A 151 -0.56 -14.15 23.26
CA VAL A 151 -1.43 -14.50 24.40
C VAL A 151 -2.11 -13.26 24.98
N ASP A 152 -1.40 -12.13 25.06
CA ASP A 152 -1.95 -10.87 25.55
C ASP A 152 -3.04 -10.33 24.62
N ASP A 153 -2.82 -10.34 23.30
CA ASP A 153 -3.83 -9.94 22.30
C ASP A 153 -5.07 -10.85 22.35
N MET A 154 -4.87 -12.17 22.51
CA MET A 154 -5.97 -13.12 22.70
C MET A 154 -6.77 -12.84 23.98
N ARG A 155 -6.10 -12.47 25.08
CA ARG A 155 -6.76 -12.07 26.33
C ARG A 155 -7.58 -10.80 26.17
N GLU A 156 -7.04 -9.77 25.50
CA GLU A 156 -7.77 -8.54 25.24
C GLU A 156 -9.01 -8.77 24.37
N LYS A 157 -8.89 -9.61 23.34
CA LYS A 157 -10.03 -10.01 22.50
C LYS A 157 -11.09 -10.77 23.28
N LEU A 158 -10.67 -11.65 24.19
CA LEU A 158 -11.59 -12.37 25.07
C LEU A 158 -12.34 -11.41 25.99
N GLU A 159 -11.64 -10.49 26.66
CA GLU A 159 -12.25 -9.48 27.54
C GLU A 159 -13.22 -8.56 26.76
N ALA A 160 -12.85 -8.17 25.53
CA ALA A 160 -13.73 -7.39 24.66
C ALA A 160 -14.99 -8.18 24.23
N ALA A 161 -14.84 -9.49 23.97
CA ALA A 161 -15.97 -10.36 23.64
C ALA A 161 -16.91 -10.53 24.83
N GLU A 162 -16.36 -10.74 26.04
CA GLU A 162 -17.12 -10.83 27.29
C GLU A 162 -17.93 -9.55 27.54
N LYS A 163 -17.31 -8.38 27.35
CA LYS A 163 -18.00 -7.09 27.46
C LYS A 163 -19.13 -6.95 26.45
N ARG A 164 -18.91 -7.36 25.20
CA ARG A 164 -19.93 -7.32 24.14
C ARG A 164 -21.10 -8.27 24.43
N ILE A 165 -20.83 -9.44 25.01
CA ILE A 165 -21.86 -10.37 25.47
C ILE A 165 -22.70 -9.71 26.58
N ALA A 166 -22.07 -9.10 27.58
CA ALA A 166 -22.78 -8.40 28.65
C ALA A 166 -23.65 -7.22 28.15
N GLU A 167 -23.18 -6.48 27.14
CA GLU A 167 -23.96 -5.42 26.47
C GLU A 167 -25.18 -5.99 25.72
N LEU A 168 -25.03 -7.12 25.02
CA LEU A 168 -26.14 -7.79 24.32
C LEU A 168 -27.16 -8.42 25.28
N GLU A 169 -26.70 -8.86 26.46
CA GLU A 169 -27.55 -9.39 27.52
C GLU A 169 -28.41 -8.29 28.16
N SER A 170 -27.80 -7.16 28.52
CA SER A 170 -28.51 -6.00 29.08
C SER A 170 -29.34 -5.22 28.04
N GLY A 171 -28.99 -5.35 26.75
CA GLY A 171 -29.60 -4.62 25.63
C GLY A 171 -30.81 -5.28 24.97
N SER A 172 -31.25 -6.47 25.42
CA SER A 172 -32.33 -7.25 24.81
C SER A 172 -33.60 -6.41 24.58
N GLN A 173 -33.84 -5.98 23.33
CA GLN A 173 -35.04 -5.23 22.95
C GLN A 173 -36.33 -5.96 23.34
N ALA A 174 -36.31 -7.29 23.30
CA ALA A 174 -37.42 -8.13 23.73
C ALA A 174 -37.74 -7.92 25.22
N GLN A 175 -36.71 -7.80 26.08
CA GLN A 175 -36.90 -7.59 27.52
C GLN A 175 -37.46 -6.19 27.81
N LYS A 176 -36.93 -5.16 27.12
CA LYS A 176 -37.46 -3.79 27.21
C LYS A 176 -38.90 -3.67 26.72
N LEU A 177 -39.25 -4.37 25.63
CA LEU A 177 -40.62 -4.42 25.09
C LEU A 177 -41.58 -5.09 26.08
N VAL A 178 -41.18 -6.21 26.66
CA VAL A 178 -41.99 -6.93 27.66
C VAL A 178 -42.20 -6.08 28.91
N GLU A 179 -41.16 -5.43 29.44
CA GLU A 179 -41.29 -4.50 30.57
C GLU A 179 -42.20 -3.31 30.24
N ALA A 180 -42.08 -2.73 29.05
CA ALA A 180 -42.94 -1.64 28.62
C ALA A 180 -44.41 -2.06 28.47
N ILE A 181 -44.68 -3.28 27.96
CA ILE A 181 -46.03 -3.84 27.87
C ILE A 181 -46.61 -4.05 29.27
N ILE A 182 -45.83 -4.57 30.22
CA ILE A 182 -46.26 -4.74 31.61
C ILE A 182 -46.67 -3.40 32.21
N VAL A 183 -45.82 -2.37 32.10
CA VAL A 183 -46.12 -1.03 32.63
C VAL A 183 -47.35 -0.41 31.96
N ALA A 184 -47.52 -0.59 30.64
CA ALA A 184 -48.69 -0.10 29.93
C ALA A 184 -49.99 -0.78 30.39
N ILE A 185 -49.94 -2.10 30.63
CA ILE A 185 -51.07 -2.86 31.18
C ILE A 185 -51.38 -2.38 32.60
N GLU A 186 -50.37 -2.21 33.46
CA GLU A 186 -50.54 -1.70 34.83
C GLU A 186 -51.23 -0.33 34.86
N ASN A 187 -50.80 0.60 34.02
CA ASN A 187 -51.41 1.94 33.92
C ASN A 187 -52.86 1.88 33.43
N GLU A 188 -53.15 1.04 32.44
CA GLU A 188 -54.51 0.87 31.92
C GLU A 188 -55.43 0.19 32.94
N GLN A 189 -54.88 -0.69 33.79
CA GLN A 189 -55.61 -1.28 34.90
C GLN A 189 -55.89 -0.29 36.02
N GLU A 190 -54.95 0.60 36.37
CA GLU A 190 -55.22 1.69 37.31
C GLU A 190 -56.34 2.61 36.80
N ARG A 191 -56.39 2.84 35.47
CA ARG A 191 -57.48 3.57 34.81
C ARG A 191 -58.83 2.82 34.85
N LEU A 192 -58.81 1.49 34.72
CA LEU A 192 -60.00 0.64 34.70
C LEU A 192 -60.48 0.21 36.10
N PHE A 193 -59.65 0.34 37.14
CA PHE A 193 -60.01 0.00 38.53
C PHE A 193 -61.15 0.89 39.08
N ASP A 194 -61.38 2.04 38.45
CA ASP A 194 -62.52 2.92 38.75
C ASP A 194 -63.85 2.44 38.10
N GLU A 195 -63.84 1.41 37.24
CA GLU A 195 -65.01 0.88 36.55
C GLU A 195 -65.28 -0.61 36.91
N ASP A 196 -66.50 -0.90 37.37
CA ASP A 196 -67.00 -2.18 37.91
C ASP A 196 -67.04 -3.35 36.88
N TYR A 197 -65.89 -3.83 36.38
CA TYR A 197 -65.81 -5.04 35.55
C TYR A 197 -64.94 -6.13 36.18
N LEU A 198 -65.61 -7.21 36.60
CA LEU A 198 -65.05 -8.41 37.23
C LEU A 198 -64.23 -9.30 36.28
N MET A 199 -62.92 -9.30 36.48
CA MET A 199 -62.03 -10.48 36.58
C MET A 199 -60.79 -9.98 37.35
N ASP A 200 -60.23 -10.73 38.31
CA ASP A 200 -59.12 -10.27 39.16
C ASP A 200 -57.81 -10.15 38.34
N SER A 201 -57.75 -9.12 37.52
CA SER A 201 -56.68 -8.77 36.59
C SER A 201 -55.29 -8.73 37.24
N LYS A 202 -55.26 -8.49 38.56
CA LYS A 202 -54.06 -8.55 39.39
C LYS A 202 -53.37 -9.93 39.35
N GLU A 203 -54.12 -11.03 39.34
CA GLU A 203 -53.54 -12.38 39.27
C GLU A 203 -52.86 -12.65 37.93
N CYS A 204 -53.38 -12.10 36.82
CA CYS A 204 -52.80 -12.28 35.49
C CYS A 204 -51.47 -11.51 35.35
N ILE A 205 -51.38 -10.30 35.90
CA ILE A 205 -50.14 -9.51 35.93
C ILE A 205 -49.08 -10.19 36.78
N ASP A 206 -49.46 -10.74 37.94
CA ASP A 206 -48.51 -11.43 38.81
C ASP A 206 -47.93 -12.67 38.12
N VAL A 207 -48.75 -13.43 37.38
CA VAL A 207 -48.28 -14.54 36.53
C VAL A 207 -47.32 -14.06 35.44
N ILE A 208 -47.63 -12.95 34.76
CA ILE A 208 -46.75 -12.41 33.72
C ILE A 208 -45.41 -11.96 34.31
N ARG A 209 -45.41 -11.24 35.45
CA ARG A 209 -44.17 -10.82 36.13
C ARG A 209 -43.35 -12.01 36.58
N GLU A 210 -43.98 -13.06 37.11
CA GLU A 210 -43.28 -14.29 37.49
C GLU A 210 -42.66 -15.01 36.29
N GLU A 211 -43.38 -15.13 35.17
CA GLU A 211 -42.85 -15.78 33.98
C GLU A 211 -41.73 -14.97 33.31
N VAL A 212 -41.80 -13.64 33.33
CA VAL A 212 -40.69 -12.78 32.88
C VAL A 212 -39.46 -12.95 33.76
N LYS A 213 -39.65 -13.03 35.08
CA LYS A 213 -38.55 -13.31 36.02
C LYS A 213 -37.94 -14.69 35.77
N ARG A 214 -38.76 -15.73 35.59
CA ARG A 214 -38.30 -17.10 35.27
C ARG A 214 -37.53 -17.15 33.96
N TRP A 215 -37.98 -16.42 32.94
CA TRP A 215 -37.29 -16.35 31.66
C TRP A 215 -35.93 -15.65 31.76
N ASN A 216 -35.85 -14.55 32.51
CA ASN A 216 -34.60 -13.85 32.79
C ASN A 216 -33.62 -14.72 33.59
N ASP A 217 -34.10 -15.40 34.63
CA ASP A 217 -33.29 -16.29 35.46
C ASP A 217 -32.78 -17.51 34.64
N SER A 218 -33.61 -18.06 33.75
CA SER A 218 -33.24 -19.16 32.85
C SER A 218 -32.21 -18.72 31.80
N ARG A 219 -32.31 -17.50 31.27
CA ARG A 219 -31.31 -16.94 30.35
C ARG A 219 -29.96 -16.77 31.06
N ALA A 220 -29.96 -16.18 32.26
CA ALA A 220 -28.76 -16.01 33.08
C ALA A 220 -28.12 -17.35 33.51
N ALA A 221 -28.92 -18.42 33.65
CA ALA A 221 -28.43 -19.77 33.89
C ALA A 221 -27.89 -20.45 32.63
N GLY A 222 -28.53 -20.26 31.47
CA GLY A 222 -28.10 -20.82 30.17
C GLY A 222 -26.74 -20.29 29.69
N ILE A 223 -26.41 -19.04 30.01
CA ILE A 223 -25.09 -18.45 29.75
C ILE A 223 -23.98 -19.17 30.55
N ARG A 224 -24.29 -19.67 31.76
CA ARG A 224 -23.31 -20.41 32.59
C ARG A 224 -23.04 -21.84 32.13
N ILE A 225 -23.90 -22.44 31.31
CA ILE A 225 -23.75 -23.84 30.86
C ILE A 225 -23.00 -23.94 29.53
N ASN A 226 -23.06 -22.92 28.68
CA ASN A 226 -22.35 -22.90 27.39
C ASN A 226 -20.95 -22.24 27.45
N GLY A 227 -20.48 -21.84 28.63
CA GLY A 227 -19.14 -21.30 28.87
C GLY A 227 -18.12 -22.33 29.37
N GLY A 228 -18.42 -23.62 29.25
CA GLY A 228 -17.55 -24.71 29.70
C GLY A 228 -17.57 -25.89 28.73
N GLU A 229 -16.88 -25.71 27.60
CA GLU A 229 -15.98 -26.69 26.94
C GLU A 229 -15.39 -26.06 25.67
#